data_AF-A0AAD8Y6F6-F1
#
_entry.id   AF-A0AAD8Y6F6-F1
#
_cell.length_a   1.000
_cell.length_b   1.000
_cell.length_c   1.000
_cell.angle_alpha   90.00
_cell.angle_beta   90.00
_cell.angle_gamma   90.00
#
_symmetry.space_group_name_H-M   'P 1'
#
loop_
_entity.id
_entity.type
_entity.pdbx_description
1 polymer ?
#
loop_
_entity_poly.entity_id
_entity_poly.type
_entity_poly.pdbx_seq_one_letter_code
_entity_poly.pdbx_strand_id
1 'polypeptide(L)'
;MSLKRFASVTGLLEEEAPCCWLCLEEGPDASDKPLCRDCSCRGTSGFVHLSCAVKYAENMSRDDADEEYEYPSAFFRTCPNCKQDYQGDVAYALAKARVDFVEREYKNNHEMCLDAMRENLHALDFKDEQRRSE
;
A
#
# COMPACT_ATOMS: atom_id res chain seq x y z
N MET A 1 -10.14 -40.41 -46.80
CA MET A 1 -10.25 -38.98 -46.45
C MET A 1 -9.95 -38.86 -44.97
N SER A 2 -8.75 -38.38 -44.63
CA SER A 2 -8.27 -38.35 -43.25
C SER A 2 -8.74 -37.06 -42.57
N LEU A 3 -9.60 -37.19 -41.57
CA LEU A 3 -10.08 -36.08 -40.75
C LEU A 3 -8.90 -35.58 -39.90
N LYS A 4 -8.38 -34.41 -40.27
CA LYS A 4 -7.41 -33.67 -39.46
C LYS A 4 -8.09 -33.28 -38.14
N ARG A 5 -7.63 -33.85 -37.03
CA ARG A 5 -7.94 -33.34 -35.69
C ARG A 5 -7.41 -31.91 -35.61
N PHE A 6 -8.32 -30.94 -35.60
CA PHE A 6 -7.98 -29.59 -35.19
C PHE A 6 -7.70 -29.62 -33.69
N ALA A 7 -6.42 -29.51 -33.33
CA ALA A 7 -6.05 -29.17 -31.97
C ALA A 7 -6.61 -27.77 -31.69
N SER A 8 -7.49 -27.67 -30.71
CA SER A 8 -7.96 -26.40 -30.17
C SER A 8 -6.75 -25.66 -29.61
N VAL A 9 -6.35 -24.57 -30.25
CA VAL A 9 -5.42 -23.59 -29.68
C VAL A 9 -6.23 -22.80 -28.64
N THR A 10 -6.55 -23.43 -27.52
CA THR A 10 -6.79 -22.70 -26.28
C THR A 10 -5.41 -22.39 -25.71
N GLY A 11 -4.79 -21.35 -26.28
CA GLY A 11 -3.85 -20.56 -25.50
C GLY A 11 -4.66 -19.93 -24.37
N LEU A 12 -4.75 -20.65 -23.25
CA LEU A 12 -5.15 -20.09 -21.98
C LEU A 12 -4.09 -19.02 -21.69
N LEU A 13 -4.46 -17.75 -21.86
CA LEU A 13 -3.73 -16.66 -21.24
C LEU A 13 -3.86 -16.93 -19.74
N GLU A 14 -2.86 -17.58 -19.14
CA GLU A 14 -2.71 -17.59 -17.68
C GLU A 14 -2.50 -16.14 -17.29
N GLU A 15 -3.57 -15.46 -16.88
CA GLU A 15 -3.44 -14.15 -16.27
C GLU A 15 -2.63 -14.35 -14.99
N GLU A 16 -1.44 -13.77 -14.95
CA GLU A 16 -0.59 -13.80 -13.75
C GLU A 16 -1.40 -13.29 -12.56
N ALA A 17 -1.51 -14.10 -11.51
CA ALA A 17 -2.19 -13.69 -10.30
C ALA A 17 -1.44 -12.52 -9.65
N PRO A 18 -2.14 -11.51 -9.11
CA PRO A 18 -1.48 -10.44 -8.38
C PRO A 18 -0.81 -11.01 -7.12
N CYS A 19 0.43 -10.60 -6.89
CA CYS A 19 1.19 -10.91 -5.68
C CYS A 19 1.54 -9.63 -4.92
N CYS A 20 1.82 -9.79 -3.63
CA CYS A 20 2.37 -8.70 -2.84
C CYS A 20 3.75 -8.32 -3.38
N TRP A 21 3.94 -7.06 -3.81
CA TRP A 21 5.23 -6.63 -4.37
C TRP A 21 6.39 -6.62 -3.34
N LEU A 22 6.09 -6.82 -2.05
CA LEU A 22 7.09 -6.89 -0.98
C LEU A 22 7.51 -8.32 -0.63
N CYS A 23 6.55 -9.21 -0.33
CA CYS A 23 6.86 -10.60 0.05
C CYS A 23 6.77 -11.59 -1.11
N LEU A 24 6.26 -11.16 -2.27
CA LEU A 24 6.05 -11.97 -3.48
C LEU A 24 5.04 -13.11 -3.31
N GLU A 25 4.27 -13.12 -2.21
CA GLU A 25 3.20 -14.10 -1.98
C GLU A 25 1.89 -13.64 -2.64
N GLU A 26 1.15 -14.61 -3.19
CA GLU A 26 -0.21 -14.44 -3.70
C GLU A 26 -1.24 -14.56 -2.58
N GLY A 27 -2.43 -13.99 -2.79
CA GLY A 27 -3.56 -14.20 -1.87
C GLY A 27 -3.48 -13.42 -0.54
N PRO A 28 -4.31 -13.79 0.45
CA PRO A 28 -4.38 -13.09 1.73
C PRO A 28 -3.11 -13.21 2.59
N ASP A 29 -2.93 -12.27 3.51
CA ASP A 29 -1.85 -12.35 4.51
C ASP A 29 -2.17 -13.38 5.62
N ALA A 30 -1.25 -13.54 6.58
CA ALA A 30 -1.41 -14.47 7.70
C ALA A 30 -2.63 -14.18 8.60
N SER A 31 -3.25 -13.00 8.48
CA SER A 31 -4.49 -12.61 9.17
C SER A 31 -5.72 -12.70 8.26
N ASP A 32 -5.61 -13.41 7.13
CA ASP A 32 -6.66 -13.57 6.12
C ASP A 32 -7.11 -12.24 5.48
N LYS A 33 -6.24 -11.22 5.49
CA LYS A 33 -6.52 -9.93 4.82
C LYS A 33 -6.07 -9.97 3.37
N PRO A 34 -6.92 -9.58 2.40
CA PRO A 34 -6.57 -9.64 0.99
C PRO A 34 -5.46 -8.64 0.63
N LEU A 35 -4.87 -8.83 -0.55
CA LEU A 35 -4.05 -7.80 -1.20
C LEU A 35 -4.88 -6.55 -1.48
N CYS A 36 -4.28 -5.38 -1.28
CA CYS A 36 -4.87 -4.10 -1.59
C CYS A 36 -4.03 -3.33 -2.62
N ARG A 37 -4.69 -2.42 -3.35
CA ARG A 37 -4.07 -1.59 -4.40
C ARG A 37 -4.88 -0.30 -4.57
N ASP A 38 -4.74 0.63 -3.63
CA ASP A 38 -5.35 1.96 -3.73
C ASP A 38 -4.31 2.98 -4.22
N CYS A 39 -3.69 2.70 -5.36
CA CYS A 39 -2.77 3.62 -6.03
C CYS A 39 -2.92 3.50 -7.56
N SER A 40 -2.25 4.37 -8.31
CA SER A 40 -2.37 4.42 -9.78
C SER A 40 -1.59 3.33 -10.53
N CYS A 41 -1.10 2.29 -9.86
CA CYS A 41 -0.45 1.16 -10.52
C CYS A 41 -1.42 0.41 -11.44
N ARG A 42 -0.91 -0.13 -12.56
CA ARG A 42 -1.70 -0.83 -13.59
C ARG A 42 -1.32 -2.30 -13.66
N GLY A 43 -2.20 -3.12 -14.25
CA GLY A 43 -1.98 -4.57 -14.35
C GLY A 43 -1.91 -5.24 -12.98
N THR A 44 -0.95 -6.15 -12.81
CA THR A 44 -0.66 -6.88 -11.57
C THR A 44 0.29 -6.13 -10.62
N SER A 45 0.76 -4.94 -11.01
CA SER A 45 1.64 -4.13 -10.17
C SER A 45 0.90 -3.40 -9.05
N GLY A 46 1.60 -3.16 -7.94
CA GLY A 46 1.15 -2.31 -6.84
C GLY A 46 0.26 -3.00 -5.80
N PHE A 47 -0.10 -4.28 -6.01
CA PHE A 47 -0.78 -5.08 -4.99
C PHE A 47 0.16 -5.38 -3.82
N VAL A 48 -0.34 -5.18 -2.61
CA VAL A 48 0.46 -5.34 -1.40
C VAL A 48 -0.41 -5.84 -0.27
N HIS A 49 0.15 -6.63 0.65
CA HIS A 49 -0.49 -6.78 1.95
C HIS A 49 -0.31 -5.50 2.75
N LEU A 50 -1.39 -5.01 3.37
CA LEU A 50 -1.32 -3.81 4.19
C LEU A 50 -0.26 -3.94 5.30
N SER A 51 -0.14 -5.12 5.91
CA SER A 51 0.86 -5.41 6.94
C SER A 51 2.30 -5.33 6.40
N CYS A 52 2.54 -5.74 5.15
CA CYS A 52 3.82 -5.57 4.48
C CYS A 52 4.11 -4.09 4.18
N ALA A 53 3.13 -3.34 3.67
CA ALA A 53 3.29 -1.92 3.37
C ALA A 53 3.65 -1.09 4.62
N VAL A 54 2.97 -1.34 5.75
CA VAL A 54 3.28 -0.69 7.03
C VAL A 54 4.72 -1.00 7.47
N LYS A 55 5.13 -2.28 7.45
CA LYS A 55 6.51 -2.66 7.83
C LYS A 55 7.56 -2.02 6.93
N TYR A 56 7.30 -1.98 5.62
CA TYR A 56 8.17 -1.29 4.67
C TYR A 56 8.29 0.19 5.02
N ALA A 57 7.16 0.88 5.22
CA ALA A 57 7.16 2.30 5.55
C ALA A 57 7.92 2.59 6.86
N GLU A 58 7.67 1.82 7.92
CA GLU A 58 8.41 1.98 9.19
C GLU A 58 9.91 1.77 9.02
N ASN A 59 10.35 0.79 8.22
CA ASN A 59 11.77 0.53 8.00
C ASN A 59 12.43 1.67 7.23
N MET A 60 11.82 2.09 6.12
CA MET A 60 12.33 3.20 5.32
C MET A 60 12.38 4.51 6.13
N SER A 61 11.34 4.78 6.93
CA SER A 61 11.31 5.95 7.82
C SER A 61 12.41 5.94 8.90
N ARG A 62 12.89 4.76 9.32
CA ARG A 62 14.03 4.66 10.24
C ARG A 62 15.35 4.90 9.51
N ASP A 63 15.51 4.33 8.32
CA ASP A 63 16.74 4.45 7.52
C ASP A 63 16.94 5.89 7.02
N ASP A 64 15.87 6.59 6.66
CA ASP A 64 15.91 8.00 6.20
C ASP A 64 16.05 9.02 7.33
N ALA A 65 15.83 8.64 8.60
CA ALA A 65 15.93 9.57 9.73
C ALA A 65 17.36 10.11 9.96
N ASP A 66 18.36 9.46 9.37
CA ASP A 66 19.76 9.90 9.38
C ASP A 66 20.06 10.97 8.30
N GLU A 67 19.16 11.19 7.34
CA GLU A 67 19.28 12.27 6.35
C GLU A 67 18.54 13.53 6.80
N GLU A 68 19.26 14.64 6.91
CA GLU A 68 18.81 15.93 7.50
C GLU A 68 17.58 16.57 6.80
N TYR A 69 17.09 16.03 5.68
CA TYR A 69 16.16 16.73 4.78
C TYR A 69 14.93 15.96 4.28
N GLU A 70 14.73 14.67 4.59
CA GLU A 70 13.55 13.94 4.08
C GLU A 70 12.57 13.57 5.20
N TYR A 71 11.35 14.10 5.08
CA TYR A 71 10.30 13.89 6.08
C TYR A 71 9.86 12.41 6.05
N PRO A 72 9.89 11.68 7.18
CA PRO A 72 9.50 10.27 7.25
C PRO A 72 8.07 9.94 6.76
N SER A 73 7.26 10.96 6.46
CA SER A 73 5.87 10.81 6.00
C SER A 73 5.74 10.24 4.59
N ALA A 74 6.75 10.39 3.73
CA ALA A 74 6.63 10.01 2.32
C ALA A 74 6.32 8.51 2.12
N PHE A 75 6.89 7.63 2.93
CA PHE A 75 6.70 6.17 2.79
C PHE A 75 5.33 5.67 3.24
N PHE A 76 4.66 6.40 4.14
CA PHE A 76 3.29 6.10 4.54
C PHE A 76 2.25 6.67 3.57
N ARG A 77 2.63 7.65 2.75
CA ARG A 77 1.70 8.36 1.86
C ARG A 77 1.81 7.94 0.41
N THR A 78 3.02 7.70 -0.08
CA THR A 78 3.31 7.60 -1.51
C THR A 78 3.65 6.17 -1.92
N CYS A 79 2.98 5.66 -2.95
CA CYS A 79 3.34 4.36 -3.52
C CYS A 79 4.75 4.40 -4.12
N PRO A 80 5.68 3.50 -3.71
CA PRO A 80 7.05 3.52 -4.23
C PRO A 80 7.13 3.10 -5.69
N ASN A 81 6.12 2.40 -6.22
CA ASN A 81 6.10 1.95 -7.60
C ASN A 81 5.62 3.05 -8.57
N CYS A 82 4.43 3.62 -8.35
CA CYS A 82 3.87 4.62 -9.27
C CYS A 82 4.07 6.08 -8.82
N LYS A 83 4.64 6.32 -7.64
CA LYS A 83 4.90 7.66 -7.07
C LYS A 83 3.64 8.54 -6.95
N GLN A 84 2.49 7.91 -6.81
CA GLN A 84 1.22 8.59 -6.52
C GLN A 84 0.83 8.25 -5.09
N ASP A 85 0.11 9.17 -4.45
CA ASP A 85 -0.41 8.97 -3.11
C ASP A 85 -1.36 7.77 -3.10
N TYR A 86 -1.29 7.00 -2.02
CA TYR A 86 -2.32 6.02 -1.72
C TYR A 86 -3.67 6.72 -1.51
N GLN A 87 -4.76 6.02 -1.79
CA GLN A 87 -6.13 6.51 -1.62
C GLN A 87 -6.96 5.56 -0.73
N GLY A 88 -8.21 5.93 -0.45
CA GLY A 88 -9.20 5.04 0.16
C GLY A 88 -8.75 4.39 1.47
N ASP A 89 -8.93 3.07 1.55
CA ASP A 89 -8.68 2.29 2.76
C ASP A 89 -7.19 2.15 3.06
N VAL A 90 -6.34 2.02 2.03
CA VAL A 90 -4.89 1.95 2.23
C VAL A 90 -4.34 3.26 2.74
N ALA A 91 -4.79 4.40 2.20
CA ALA A 91 -4.34 5.72 2.67
C ALA A 91 -4.65 5.92 4.16
N TYR A 92 -5.91 5.67 4.56
CA TYR A 92 -6.31 5.79 5.95
C TYR A 92 -5.54 4.83 6.87
N ALA A 93 -5.37 3.57 6.44
CA ALA A 93 -4.68 2.57 7.24
C ALA A 93 -3.19 2.90 7.41
N LEU A 94 -2.51 3.38 6.37
CA LEU A 94 -1.11 3.81 6.45
C LEU A 94 -0.96 5.09 7.28
N ALA A 95 -1.86 6.07 7.12
CA ALA A 95 -1.83 7.29 7.92
C ALA A 95 -2.04 7.00 9.42
N LYS A 96 -2.95 6.08 9.75
CA LYS A 96 -3.11 5.59 11.11
C LYS A 96 -1.84 4.89 11.62
N ALA A 97 -1.25 4.00 10.83
CA ALA A 97 -0.01 3.31 11.20
C ALA A 97 1.16 4.31 11.40
N ARG A 98 1.19 5.41 10.64
CA ARG A 98 2.17 6.48 10.83
C ARG A 98 2.04 7.13 12.20
N VAL A 99 0.82 7.40 12.67
CA VAL A 99 0.61 7.94 14.03
C VAL A 99 1.20 6.98 15.07
N ASP A 100 0.84 5.70 15.00
CA ASP A 100 1.34 4.68 15.93
C ASP A 100 2.87 4.58 15.92
N PHE A 101 3.48 4.69 14.74
CA PHE A 101 4.94 4.69 14.55
C PHE A 101 5.60 5.93 15.16
N VAL A 102 5.12 7.13 14.82
CA VAL A 102 5.71 8.39 15.27
C VAL A 102 5.57 8.57 16.77
N GLU A 103 4.42 8.21 17.35
CA GLU A 103 4.23 8.23 18.80
C GLU A 103 5.18 7.27 19.54
N ARG A 104 5.51 6.13 18.93
CA ARG A 104 6.41 5.14 19.53
C ARG A 104 7.88 5.56 19.43
N GLU A 105 8.33 5.97 18.25
CA GLU A 105 9.76 6.20 17.97
C GLU A 105 10.19 7.66 18.24
N TYR A 106 9.28 8.64 18.08
CA TYR A 106 9.59 10.08 18.14
C TYR A 106 8.73 10.81 19.18
N LYS A 107 8.35 10.16 20.28
CA LYS A 107 7.44 10.70 21.32
C LYS A 107 7.72 12.12 21.82
N ASN A 108 8.97 12.58 21.77
CA ASN A 108 9.38 13.92 22.22
C ASN A 108 9.41 14.96 21.09
N ASN A 109 9.28 14.54 19.84
CA ASN A 109 9.14 15.41 18.68
C ASN A 109 7.66 15.70 18.44
N HIS A 110 7.10 16.61 19.24
CA HIS A 110 5.68 16.95 19.18
C HIS A 110 5.25 17.47 17.81
N GLU A 111 6.15 18.13 17.05
CA GLU A 111 5.85 18.60 15.70
C GLU A 111 5.54 17.43 14.77
N MET A 112 6.39 16.40 14.77
CA MET A 112 6.16 15.18 13.98
C MET A 112 4.88 14.46 14.41
N CYS A 113 4.61 14.35 15.72
CA CYS A 113 3.39 13.71 16.21
C CYS A 113 2.14 14.47 15.74
N LEU A 114 2.12 15.80 15.86
CA LEU A 114 1.00 16.64 15.42
C LEU A 114 0.79 16.56 13.90
N ASP A 115 1.88 16.52 13.14
CA ASP A 115 1.82 16.34 11.68
C ASP A 115 1.20 14.99 11.29
N ALA A 116 1.63 13.89 11.92
CA ALA A 116 1.04 12.56 11.70
C ALA A 116 -0.45 12.51 12.05
N MET A 117 -0.86 13.13 13.15
CA MET A 117 -2.27 13.22 13.52
C MET A 117 -3.09 14.03 12.51
N ARG A 118 -2.54 15.12 11.98
CA ARG A 118 -3.20 15.95 10.96
C ARG A 118 -3.41 15.18 9.66
N GLU A 119 -2.39 14.46 9.18
CA GLU A 119 -2.50 13.63 7.98
C GLU A 119 -3.52 12.51 8.15
N ASN A 120 -3.54 11.84 9.31
CA ASN A 120 -4.54 10.81 9.61
C ASN A 120 -5.97 11.37 9.59
N LEU A 121 -6.19 12.56 10.17
CA LEU A 121 -7.49 13.23 10.12
C LEU A 121 -7.92 13.51 8.68
N HIS A 122 -7.03 14.06 7.85
CA HIS A 122 -7.33 14.28 6.43
C HIS A 122 -7.68 12.99 5.68
N ALA A 123 -6.95 11.89 5.93
CA ALA A 123 -7.24 10.60 5.31
C ALA A 123 -8.59 10.02 5.75
N LEU A 124 -8.95 10.20 7.02
CA LEU A 124 -10.25 9.77 7.56
C LEU A 124 -11.41 10.57 6.94
N ASP A 125 -11.28 11.90 6.89
CA ASP A 125 -12.30 12.78 6.31
C ASP A 125 -12.56 12.42 4.85
N PHE A 126 -11.50 12.23 4.06
CA PHE A 126 -11.61 11.84 2.65
C PHE A 126 -12.26 10.46 2.49
N LYS A 127 -11.87 9.47 3.30
CA LYS A 127 -12.48 8.14 3.31
C LYS A 127 -13.98 8.19 3.62
N ASP A 128 -14.38 9.02 4.57
CA ASP A 128 -15.79 9.17 4.94
C ASP A 128 -16.59 9.91 3.85
N GLU A 129 -15.98 10.85 3.12
CA GLU A 129 -16.58 11.46 1.93
C GLU A 129 -16.80 10.46 0.79
N GLN A 130 -15.81 9.61 0.50
CA GLN A 130 -15.94 8.55 -0.50
C GLN A 130 -17.09 7.60 -0.15
N ARG A 131 -17.14 7.12 1.11
CA ARG A 131 -18.20 6.23 1.58
C ARG A 131 -19.61 6.83 1.52
N ARG A 132 -19.75 8.15 1.71
CA ARG A 132 -21.04 8.86 1.57
C ARG A 132 -21.50 8.97 0.12
N SER A 133 -20.59 8.76 -0.83
CA SER A 133 -20.85 8.91 -2.26
C SER A 133 -21.16 7.58 -2.97
N GLU A 134 -21.07 6.45 -2.26
CA GLU A 134 -21.37 5.09 -2.69
C GLU A 134 -22.81 4.67 -2.32
#